data_AF-A0ABD7HI34-F1
#
_entry.id   AF-A0ABD7HI34-F1
#
_cell.length_a   1.000
_cell.length_b   1.000
_cell.length_c   1.000
_cell.angle_alpha   90.00
_cell.angle_beta   90.00
_cell.angle_gamma   90.00
#
_symmetry.space_group_name_H-M   'P 1'
#
loop_
_entity.id
_entity.type
_entity.pdbx_description
1 polymer ?
#
loop_
_entity_poly.entity_id
_entity_poly.type
_entity_poly.pdbx_seq_one_letter_code
_entity_poly.pdbx_strand_id
1 'polypeptide(L)'
;MIRAVPPTCVALRGFLALLRFHCDLVEADLSTFHHIDYRDRWRRDSEGIRRLTLRMIHVRVTHLPATSALSLHFSNGKSAWDLHAHLMADMVTAWTGHQYDRNGEQAHAQKQATERREKRRESARKRARAHNSRTVADDIARAKRNARGGQ
;
A
#
# COMPACT_ATOMS: atom_id res chain seq x y z
N MET A 1 25.42 8.33 15.04
CA MET A 1 24.61 7.38 15.81
C MET A 1 23.14 7.63 15.53
N ILE A 2 22.49 6.79 14.72
CA ILE A 2 21.04 6.88 14.46
C ILE A 2 20.35 6.21 15.65
N ARG A 3 19.68 6.99 16.50
CA ARG A 3 18.84 6.45 17.58
C ARG A 3 17.72 5.64 16.95
N ALA A 4 17.74 4.31 17.16
CA ALA A 4 16.63 3.45 16.82
C ALA A 4 15.37 3.93 17.56
N VAL A 5 14.39 4.41 16.81
CA VAL A 5 13.09 4.80 17.35
C VAL A 5 12.39 3.51 17.78
N PRO A 6 11.92 3.39 19.04
CA PRO A 6 11.22 2.18 19.48
C PRO A 6 10.00 1.91 18.58
N PRO A 7 9.68 0.64 18.28
CA PRO A 7 8.64 0.27 17.31
C PRO A 7 7.26 0.82 17.69
N THR A 8 7.03 1.11 18.96
CA THR A 8 5.81 1.74 19.49
C THR A 8 5.58 3.15 18.92
N CYS A 9 6.64 3.95 18.74
CA CYS A 9 6.54 5.31 18.20
C CYS A 9 6.25 5.31 16.68
N VAL A 10 6.70 4.29 15.95
CA VAL A 10 6.40 4.12 14.52
C VAL A 10 4.94 3.70 14.34
N ALA A 11 4.47 2.74 15.15
CA ALA A 11 3.08 2.30 15.14
C ALA A 11 2.11 3.45 15.43
N LEU A 12 2.42 4.32 16.40
CA LEU A 12 1.58 5.48 16.72
C LEU A 12 1.58 6.56 15.62
N ARG A 13 2.69 6.77 14.92
CA ARG A 13 2.74 7.70 13.77
C ARG A 13 1.91 7.18 12.59
N GLY A 14 2.05 5.89 12.26
CA GLY A 14 1.23 5.25 11.24
C GLY A 14 -0.26 5.32 11.60
N PHE A 15 -0.59 5.09 12.87
CA PHE A 15 -1.96 5.18 13.35
C PHE A 15 -2.54 6.60 13.30
N LEU A 16 -1.73 7.62 13.62
CA LEU A 16 -2.15 9.02 13.45
C LEU A 16 -2.38 9.39 11.98
N ALA A 17 -1.58 8.85 11.06
CA ALA A 17 -1.80 9.02 9.63
C ALA A 17 -3.13 8.37 9.20
N LEU A 18 -3.40 7.14 9.66
CA LEU A 18 -4.68 6.46 9.42
C LEU A 18 -5.86 7.30 9.90
N LEU A 19 -5.82 7.82 11.13
CA LEU A 19 -6.87 8.68 11.68
C LEU A 19 -7.04 10.01 10.93
N ARG A 20 -6.01 10.47 10.21
CA ARG A 20 -6.06 11.71 9.44
C ARG A 20 -6.64 11.50 8.04
N PHE A 21 -6.36 10.35 7.42
CA PHE A 21 -6.83 10.04 6.07
C PHE A 21 -8.18 9.31 6.03
N HIS A 22 -8.51 8.57 7.10
CA HIS A 22 -9.68 7.68 7.15
C HIS A 22 -10.44 7.84 8.48
N CYS A 23 -10.72 9.08 8.88
CA CYS A 23 -11.45 9.35 10.13
C CYS A 23 -12.90 8.83 10.09
N ASP A 24 -13.52 8.90 8.93
CA ASP A 24 -14.87 8.43 8.60
C ASP A 24 -15.01 6.91 8.79
N LEU A 25 -14.06 6.13 8.29
CA LEU A 25 -14.06 4.67 8.45
C LEU A 25 -13.88 4.27 9.90
N VAL A 26 -12.98 4.96 10.62
CA VAL A 26 -12.76 4.73 12.05
C VAL A 26 -14.02 5.08 12.85
N GLU A 27 -14.70 6.18 12.53
CA GLU A 27 -15.94 6.59 13.18
C GLU A 27 -17.07 5.56 12.93
N ALA A 28 -17.22 5.09 11.70
CA ALA A 28 -18.18 4.05 11.35
C ALA A 28 -17.94 2.75 12.15
N ASP A 29 -16.69 2.29 12.23
CA ASP A 29 -16.34 1.07 12.96
C ASP A 29 -16.48 1.22 14.48
N LEU A 30 -16.06 2.37 15.05
CA LEU A 30 -16.24 2.65 16.47
C LEU A 30 -17.72 2.72 16.87
N SER A 31 -18.56 3.30 16.02
CA SER A 31 -20.01 3.38 16.24
C SER A 31 -20.66 1.99 16.14
N THR A 32 -20.28 1.20 15.13
CA THR A 32 -20.91 -0.09 14.83
C THR A 32 -20.53 -1.18 15.83
N PHE A 33 -19.23 -1.34 16.14
CA PHE A 33 -18.75 -2.48 16.94
C PHE A 33 -18.53 -2.14 18.42
N HIS A 34 -18.34 -0.87 18.74
CA HIS A 34 -18.02 -0.44 20.10
C HIS A 34 -19.02 0.56 20.68
N HIS A 35 -20.01 1.00 19.89
CA HIS A 35 -21.05 1.96 20.29
C HIS A 35 -20.48 3.25 20.89
N ILE A 36 -19.38 3.75 20.32
CA ILE A 36 -18.66 4.91 20.84
C ILE A 36 -18.58 6.02 19.82
N ASP A 37 -18.90 7.22 20.27
CA ASP A 37 -18.80 8.45 19.49
C ASP A 37 -17.32 8.84 19.36
N TYR A 38 -16.83 8.95 18.13
CA TYR A 38 -15.45 9.37 17.87
C TYR A 38 -15.16 10.79 18.41
N ARG A 39 -16.18 11.64 18.57
CA ARG A 39 -16.07 12.99 19.16
C ARG A 39 -15.60 12.96 20.61
N ASP A 40 -15.77 11.84 21.31
CA ASP A 40 -15.28 11.67 22.68
C ASP A 40 -13.76 11.79 22.80
N ARG A 41 -13.03 11.77 21.67
CA ARG A 41 -11.59 12.07 21.62
C ARG A 41 -11.24 13.48 22.11
N TRP A 42 -12.15 14.43 21.93
CA TRP A 42 -11.98 15.82 22.32
C TRP A 42 -12.79 16.20 23.56
N ARG A 43 -13.74 15.36 23.97
CA ARG A 43 -14.52 15.57 25.20
C ARG A 43 -13.74 15.11 26.42
N ARG A 44 -13.97 15.81 27.53
CA ARG A 44 -13.46 15.46 28.84
C ARG A 44 -14.61 15.07 29.75
N ASP A 45 -14.34 14.16 30.66
CA ASP A 45 -15.25 13.75 31.71
C ASP A 45 -15.28 14.78 32.85
N SER A 46 -16.15 14.58 33.84
CA SER A 46 -16.26 15.43 35.03
C SER A 46 -14.94 15.56 35.81
N GLU A 47 -14.08 14.54 35.74
CA GLU A 47 -12.75 14.51 36.34
C GLU A 47 -11.66 15.17 35.47
N GLY A 48 -12.03 15.75 34.32
CA GLY A 48 -11.10 16.36 33.38
C GLY A 48 -10.30 15.37 32.52
N ILE A 49 -10.55 14.06 32.66
CA ILE A 49 -9.91 12.99 31.88
C ILE A 49 -10.56 12.91 30.49
N ARG A 50 -9.79 12.61 29.44
CA ARG A 50 -10.36 12.43 28.09
C ARG A 50 -11.22 11.17 28.05
N ARG A 51 -12.44 11.29 27.52
CA ARG A 51 -13.39 10.16 27.41
C ARG A 51 -12.88 9.07 26.45
N LEU A 52 -12.15 9.47 25.41
CA LEU A 52 -11.52 8.56 24.46
C LEU A 52 -10.06 8.93 24.22
N THR A 53 -9.15 8.01 24.52
CA THR A 53 -7.71 8.21 24.32
C THR A 53 -7.22 7.57 23.02
N LEU A 54 -6.11 8.07 22.48
CA LEU A 54 -5.50 7.50 21.27
C LEU A 54 -5.16 6.01 21.44
N ARG A 55 -4.73 5.60 22.65
CA ARG A 55 -4.47 4.20 22.98
C ARG A 55 -5.73 3.35 22.92
N MET A 56 -6.85 3.83 23.44
CA MET A 56 -8.12 3.09 23.40
C MET A 56 -8.61 2.88 21.96
N ILE A 57 -8.50 3.92 21.13
CA ILE A 57 -8.86 3.82 19.71
C ILE A 57 -7.94 2.81 19.02
N HIS A 58 -6.63 2.87 19.27
CA HIS A 58 -5.66 1.96 18.68
C HIS A 58 -5.98 0.49 18.99
N VAL A 59 -6.21 0.15 20.26
CA VAL A 59 -6.53 -1.21 20.69
C VAL A 59 -7.81 -1.73 20.04
N ARG A 60 -8.83 -0.88 19.91
CA ARG A 60 -10.10 -1.26 19.27
C ARG A 60 -9.92 -1.53 17.79
N VAL A 61 -9.25 -0.63 17.09
CA VAL A 61 -8.96 -0.78 15.65
C VAL A 61 -8.12 -2.02 15.37
N THR A 62 -7.15 -2.37 16.23
CA THR A 62 -6.31 -3.57 16.03
C THR A 62 -7.07 -4.89 16.18
N HIS A 63 -8.22 -4.89 16.85
CA HIS A 63 -9.02 -6.08 17.11
C HIS A 63 -10.39 -6.03 16.40
N LEU A 64 -10.51 -5.24 15.34
CA LEU A 64 -11.72 -5.20 14.54
C LEU A 64 -11.94 -6.51 13.77
N PRO A 65 -13.20 -6.93 13.58
CA PRO A 65 -13.51 -8.08 12.74
C PRO A 65 -13.21 -7.79 11.27
N ALA A 66 -13.01 -8.85 10.48
CA ALA A 66 -12.73 -8.74 9.04
C ALA A 66 -13.85 -8.08 8.22
N THR A 67 -15.06 -8.02 8.78
CA THR A 67 -16.23 -7.34 8.21
C THR A 67 -16.26 -5.83 8.47
N SER A 68 -15.29 -5.29 9.24
CA SER A 68 -15.22 -3.85 9.53
C SER A 68 -14.93 -3.02 8.28
N ALA A 69 -15.40 -1.78 8.27
CA ALA A 69 -15.21 -0.85 7.16
C ALA A 69 -13.72 -0.60 6.88
N LEU A 70 -12.89 -0.47 7.93
CA LEU A 70 -11.44 -0.39 7.80
C LEU A 70 -10.84 -1.66 7.19
N SER A 71 -11.22 -2.84 7.69
CA SER A 71 -10.73 -4.10 7.14
C SER A 71 -11.10 -4.24 5.66
N LEU A 72 -12.36 -3.93 5.29
CA LEU A 72 -12.82 -4.01 3.90
C LEU A 72 -12.11 -3.00 2.98
N HIS A 73 -11.92 -1.78 3.45
CA HIS A 73 -11.23 -0.71 2.70
C HIS A 73 -9.77 -1.09 2.40
N PHE A 74 -8.99 -1.48 3.41
CA PHE A 74 -7.58 -1.85 3.22
C PHE A 74 -7.40 -3.20 2.54
N SER A 75 -8.40 -4.06 2.62
CA SER A 75 -8.42 -5.32 1.89
C SER A 75 -8.77 -5.15 0.40
N ASN A 76 -9.08 -3.93 -0.06
CA ASN A 76 -9.40 -3.65 -1.46
C ASN A 76 -10.56 -4.54 -1.99
N GLY A 77 -11.53 -4.84 -1.12
CA GLY A 77 -12.64 -5.77 -1.39
C GLY A 77 -12.29 -7.27 -1.31
N LYS A 78 -11.04 -7.63 -1.02
CA LYS A 78 -10.61 -9.01 -0.79
C LYS A 78 -10.74 -9.36 0.68
N SER A 79 -11.94 -9.73 1.12
CA SER A 79 -12.18 -10.20 2.51
C SER A 79 -11.00 -11.05 3.00
N ALA A 80 -10.39 -10.68 4.12
CA ALA A 80 -9.40 -11.53 4.77
C ALA A 80 -10.07 -12.87 5.02
N TRP A 81 -9.59 -13.92 4.34
CA TRP A 81 -10.23 -15.21 4.39
C TRP A 81 -10.35 -15.66 5.85
N ASP A 82 -11.56 -15.96 6.27
CA ASP A 82 -11.79 -16.52 7.58
C ASP A 82 -11.06 -17.87 7.72
N LEU A 83 -10.81 -18.35 8.94
CA LEU A 83 -10.20 -19.66 9.17
C LEU A 83 -10.99 -20.76 8.47
N HIS A 84 -12.32 -20.67 8.51
CA HIS A 84 -13.20 -21.58 7.80
C HIS A 84 -12.98 -21.54 6.27
N ALA A 85 -12.79 -20.36 5.69
CA ALA A 85 -12.51 -20.22 4.26
C ALA A 85 -11.15 -20.85 3.89
N HIS A 86 -10.13 -20.69 4.75
CA HIS A 86 -8.85 -21.36 4.58
C HIS A 86 -8.99 -22.89 4.65
N LEU A 87 -9.73 -23.42 5.63
CA LEU A 87 -9.93 -24.86 5.76
C LEU A 87 -10.69 -25.45 4.59
N MET A 88 -11.73 -24.77 4.08
CA MET A 88 -12.45 -25.21 2.89
C MET A 88 -11.57 -25.26 1.65
N ALA A 89 -10.73 -24.25 1.46
CA ALA A 89 -9.82 -24.22 0.33
C ALA A 89 -8.69 -25.25 0.43
N ASP A 90 -8.24 -25.57 1.66
CA ASP A 90 -7.33 -26.70 1.90
C ASP A 90 -7.98 -28.03 1.51
N MET A 91 -9.25 -28.25 1.86
CA MET A 91 -9.99 -29.44 1.42
C MET A 91 -10.09 -29.51 -0.11
N VAL A 92 -10.41 -28.39 -0.77
CA VAL A 92 -10.47 -28.33 -2.24
C VAL A 92 -9.09 -28.60 -2.85
N THR A 93 -8.02 -28.08 -2.26
CA THR A 93 -6.63 -28.36 -2.70
C THR A 93 -6.31 -29.84 -2.59
N ALA A 94 -6.68 -30.46 -1.47
CA ALA A 94 -6.45 -31.89 -1.26
C ALA A 94 -7.22 -32.75 -2.27
N TRP A 95 -8.41 -32.32 -2.71
CA TRP A 95 -9.21 -33.04 -3.70
C TRP A 95 -8.81 -32.80 -5.14
N THR A 96 -8.45 -31.58 -5.50
CA THR A 96 -8.20 -31.19 -6.90
C THR A 96 -6.72 -31.12 -7.25
N GLY A 97 -5.83 -31.08 -6.26
CA GLY A 97 -4.39 -30.84 -6.44
C GLY A 97 -4.04 -29.40 -6.82
N HIS A 98 -5.03 -28.51 -7.00
CA HIS A 98 -4.79 -27.11 -7.33
C HIS A 98 -4.54 -26.29 -6.06
N GLN A 99 -3.28 -25.87 -5.87
CA GLN A 99 -2.88 -25.03 -4.75
C GLN A 99 -3.33 -23.58 -4.98
N TYR A 100 -4.08 -23.04 -4.02
CA TYR A 100 -4.47 -21.63 -4.00
C TYR A 100 -3.47 -20.80 -3.18
N ASP A 101 -3.35 -19.53 -3.53
CA ASP A 101 -2.45 -18.59 -2.86
C ASP A 101 -3.09 -18.08 -1.56
N ARG A 102 -2.68 -18.63 -0.41
CA ARG A 102 -3.19 -18.24 0.92
C ARG A 102 -2.86 -16.79 1.29
N ASN A 103 -1.67 -16.31 0.92
CA ASN A 103 -1.13 -15.05 1.42
C ASN A 103 -1.18 -13.92 0.39
N GLY A 104 -1.66 -14.20 -0.84
CA GLY A 104 -1.56 -13.25 -1.95
C GLY A 104 -0.12 -13.02 -2.41
N GLU A 105 0.82 -13.88 -2.01
CA GLU A 105 2.25 -13.76 -2.32
C GLU A 105 2.51 -13.86 -3.82
N GLN A 106 1.74 -14.71 -4.52
CA GLN A 106 1.85 -14.86 -5.97
C GLN A 106 1.36 -13.60 -6.68
N ALA A 107 0.29 -12.97 -6.20
CA ALA A 107 -0.21 -11.71 -6.75
C ALA A 107 0.77 -10.54 -6.54
N HIS A 108 1.40 -10.47 -5.36
CA HIS A 108 2.45 -9.48 -5.09
C HIS A 108 3.71 -9.74 -5.93
N ALA A 109 4.13 -10.99 -6.07
CA ALA A 109 5.27 -11.38 -6.91
C ALA A 109 5.02 -11.03 -8.39
N GLN A 110 3.80 -11.26 -8.89
CA GLN A 110 3.42 -10.88 -10.26
C GLN A 110 3.49 -9.36 -10.47
N LYS A 111 2.93 -8.57 -9.54
CA LYS A 111 3.01 -7.09 -9.62
C LYS A 111 4.46 -6.59 -9.61
N GLN A 112 5.31 -7.13 -8.74
CA GLN A 112 6.73 -6.77 -8.73
C GLN A 112 7.43 -7.18 -10.03
N ALA A 113 7.10 -8.34 -10.60
CA ALA A 113 7.66 -8.79 -11.86
C ALA A 113 7.26 -7.87 -13.03
N THR A 114 6.00 -7.42 -13.07
CA THR A 114 5.51 -6.47 -14.09
C THR A 114 6.21 -5.12 -13.96
N GLU A 115 6.33 -4.57 -12.76
CA GLU A 115 7.02 -3.30 -12.51
C GLU A 115 8.51 -3.38 -12.90
N ARG A 116 9.18 -4.48 -12.56
CA ARG A 116 10.58 -4.72 -12.96
C ARG A 116 10.71 -4.81 -14.49
N ARG A 117 9.76 -5.44 -15.17
CA ARG A 117 9.73 -5.54 -16.64
C ARG A 117 9.52 -4.17 -17.28
N GLU A 118 8.67 -3.34 -16.69
CA GLU A 118 8.39 -1.98 -17.18
C GLU A 118 9.59 -1.06 -17.00
N LYS A 119 10.25 -1.07 -15.82
CA LYS A 119 11.51 -0.34 -15.58
C LYS A 119 12.63 -0.79 -16.54
N ARG A 120 12.72 -2.09 -16.86
CA ARG A 120 13.65 -2.60 -17.88
C ARG A 120 13.33 -2.08 -19.28
N ARG A 121 12.04 -2.01 -19.66
CA ARG A 121 11.62 -1.42 -20.95
C ARG A 121 11.94 0.06 -21.02
N GLU A 122 11.68 0.81 -19.96
CA GLU A 122 11.92 2.25 -19.91
C GLU A 122 13.42 2.57 -20.01
N SER A 123 14.27 1.87 -19.25
CA SER A 123 15.73 2.00 -19.34
C SER A 123 16.28 1.62 -20.72
N ALA A 124 15.73 0.60 -21.37
CA ALA A 124 16.07 0.26 -22.76
C ALA A 124 15.68 1.38 -23.75
N ARG A 125 14.47 1.94 -23.62
CA ARG A 125 14.00 3.06 -24.43
C ARG A 125 14.88 4.31 -24.24
N LYS A 126 15.29 4.61 -23.00
CA LYS A 126 16.18 5.74 -22.70
C LYS A 126 17.55 5.57 -23.36
N ARG A 127 18.11 4.35 -23.32
CA ARG A 127 19.38 4.03 -24.01
C ARG A 127 19.27 4.15 -25.53
N ALA A 128 18.18 3.65 -26.12
CA ALA A 128 17.92 3.77 -27.56
C ALA A 128 17.79 5.24 -27.98
N ARG A 129 17.06 6.07 -27.22
CA ARG A 129 16.94 7.51 -27.48
C ARG A 129 18.29 8.22 -27.43
N ALA A 130 19.12 7.91 -26.43
CA ALA A 130 20.45 8.49 -26.27
C ALA A 130 21.41 8.08 -27.41
N HIS A 131 21.32 6.85 -27.91
CA HIS A 131 22.06 6.42 -29.08
C HIS A 131 21.60 7.19 -30.33
N ASN A 132 20.29 7.22 -30.58
CA ASN A 132 19.73 7.85 -31.77
C ASN A 132 20.03 9.37 -31.81
N SER A 133 19.99 10.05 -30.66
CA SER A 133 20.36 11.48 -30.59
C SER A 133 21.83 11.75 -30.94
N ARG A 134 22.74 10.81 -30.63
CA ARG A 134 24.16 10.93 -31.00
C ARG A 134 24.34 10.72 -32.51
N THR A 135 23.70 9.69 -33.06
CA THR A 135 23.74 9.40 -34.50
C THR A 135 23.20 10.57 -35.32
N VAL A 136 22.07 11.15 -34.92
CA VAL A 136 21.50 12.34 -35.57
C VAL A 136 22.43 13.56 -35.46
N ALA A 137 23.11 13.76 -34.34
CA ALA A 137 24.07 14.85 -34.18
C ALA A 137 25.30 14.68 -35.10
N ASP A 138 25.79 13.45 -35.24
CA ASP A 138 26.91 13.10 -36.11
C ASP A 138 26.55 13.29 -37.59
N ASP A 139 25.33 12.91 -37.98
CA ASP A 139 24.79 13.11 -39.34
C ASP A 139 24.65 14.61 -39.67
N ILE A 140 24.13 15.41 -38.73
CA ILE A 140 24.06 16.88 -38.89
C ILE A 140 25.46 17.50 -39.04
N ALA A 141 26.44 17.04 -38.26
CA ALA A 141 27.82 17.51 -38.36
C ALA A 141 28.47 17.13 -39.69
N ARG A 142 28.21 15.90 -40.19
CA ARG A 142 28.66 15.43 -41.51
C ARG A 142 28.03 16.26 -42.64
N ALA A 143 26.72 16.51 -42.60
CA ALA A 143 26.02 17.34 -43.58
C ALA A 143 26.59 18.77 -43.65
N LYS A 144 26.87 19.39 -42.49
CA LYS A 144 27.50 20.73 -42.42
C LYS A 144 28.90 20.76 -43.02
N ARG A 145 29.71 19.71 -42.83
CA ARG A 145 31.04 19.61 -43.45
C ARG A 145 30.95 19.49 -44.97
N ASN A 146 30.05 18.65 -45.48
CA ASN A 146 29.83 18.50 -46.92
C ASN A 146 29.35 19.80 -47.58
N ALA A 147 28.47 20.55 -46.91
CA ALA A 147 27.99 21.84 -47.41
C ALA A 147 29.07 22.92 -47.49
N ARG A 148 30.13 22.84 -46.66
CA ARG A 148 31.25 23.80 -46.66
C ARG A 148 32.38 23.42 -47.63
N GLY A 149 32.51 22.15 -47.99
CA GLY A 149 33.55 21.66 -48.91
C GLY A 149 33.15 21.67 -50.40
N GLY A 150 31.93 22.12 -50.73
CA GLY A 150 31.41 22.18 -52.09
C GLY A 150 31.39 23.59 -52.71
N GLN A 151 32.20 24.53 -52.19
CA GLN A 151 32.44 25.85 -52.78
C GLN A 151 33.83 25.92 -53.41
#